data_AF-A0A3C1U6X9-F1
#
_entry.id   AF-A0A3C1U6X9-F1
#
_cell.length_a   1.000
_cell.length_b   1.000
_cell.length_c   1.000
_cell.angle_alpha   90.00
_cell.angle_beta   90.00
_cell.angle_gamma   90.00
#
_symmetry.space_group_name_H-M   'P 1'
#
loop_
_entity.id
_entity.type
_entity.pdbx_description
1 polymer ?
#
loop_
_entity_poly.entity_id
_entity_poly.type
_entity_poly.pdbx_seq_one_letter_code
_entity_poly.pdbx_strand_id
1 'polypeptide(L)' 'KTRAIVTAENHNIINGLGSAVAEVLVEEYPVVMERVGTKDHFGEVGKKDFLMEKFGLKAHNIVDAVHRVLERKG' A
#
# COMPACT_ATOMS: atom_id res chain seq x y z
N LYS A 1 2.51 -2.22 -19.06
CA LYS A 1 2.27 -0.81 -19.47
C LYS A 1 2.80 0.20 -18.44
N THR A 2 2.54 0.07 -17.14
CA THR A 2 2.97 1.08 -16.13
C THR A 2 4.34 0.83 -15.48
N ARG A 3 4.82 -0.41 -15.39
CA ARG A 3 6.11 -0.82 -14.79
C ARG A 3 6.33 -0.43 -13.31
N ALA A 4 5.29 0.08 -12.65
CA ALA A 4 5.27 0.39 -11.22
C ALA A 4 3.85 0.22 -10.70
N ILE A 5 3.70 -0.26 -9.46
CA ILE A 5 2.41 -0.59 -8.85
C ILE A 5 2.33 0.01 -7.44
N VAL A 6 1.14 0.51 -7.09
CA VAL A 6 0.80 0.88 -5.71
C VAL A 6 -0.49 0.15 -5.36
N THR A 7 -0.49 -0.64 -4.28
CA THR A 7 -1.73 -1.16 -3.69
C THR A 7 -2.20 -0.24 -2.57
N ALA A 8 -3.52 -0.13 -2.40
CA ALA A 8 -4.12 0.61 -1.30
C ALA A 8 -5.28 -0.19 -0.71
N GLU A 9 -5.23 -0.48 0.58
CA GLU A 9 -6.21 -1.31 1.27
C GLU A 9 -6.54 -0.77 2.67
N ASN A 10 -7.81 -0.87 3.08
CA ASN A 10 -8.23 -0.64 4.47
C ASN A 10 -8.08 -1.94 5.28
N HIS A 11 -6.89 -2.52 5.23
CA HIS A 11 -6.52 -3.79 5.83
C HIS A 11 -5.02 -3.77 6.16
N ASN A 12 -4.54 -4.77 6.89
CA ASN A 12 -3.12 -4.95 7.12
C ASN A 12 -2.39 -5.27 5.80
N ILE A 13 -1.22 -4.67 5.58
CA ILE A 13 -0.39 -4.99 4.39
C ILE A 13 0.15 -6.43 4.41
N ILE A 14 0.15 -7.07 5.58
CA ILE A 14 0.52 -8.47 5.78
C ILE A 14 -0.69 -9.34 5.44
N ASN A 15 -0.49 -10.27 4.49
CA ASN A 15 -1.52 -11.21 3.99
C ASN A 15 -2.75 -10.53 3.36
N GLY A 16 -2.62 -9.25 3.00
CA GLY A 16 -3.67 -8.45 2.39
C GLY A 16 -3.61 -8.41 0.86
N LEU A 17 -4.28 -7.41 0.28
CA LEU A 17 -4.26 -7.16 -1.16
C LEU A 17 -2.83 -6.98 -1.68
N GLY A 18 -2.01 -6.20 -0.96
CA GLY A 18 -0.62 -5.97 -1.32
C GLY A 18 0.22 -7.25 -1.33
N SER A 19 -0.05 -8.21 -0.45
CA SER A 19 0.61 -9.52 -0.47
C SER A 19 0.17 -10.36 -1.67
N ALA A 20 -1.14 -10.46 -1.92
CA ALA A 20 -1.66 -11.23 -3.06
C ALA A 20 -1.15 -10.68 -4.41
N VAL A 21 -1.07 -9.36 -4.55
CA VAL A 21 -0.47 -8.74 -5.74
C VAL A 21 1.03 -9.01 -5.81
N ALA A 22 1.77 -8.97 -4.69
CA ALA A 22 3.20 -9.25 -4.67
C ALA A 22 3.51 -10.70 -5.10
N GLU A 23 2.71 -11.66 -4.67
CA GLU A 23 2.83 -13.09 -5.04
C GLU A 23 2.77 -13.26 -6.57
N VAL A 24 1.71 -12.73 -7.20
CA VAL A 24 1.58 -12.81 -8.67
C VAL A 24 2.71 -12.05 -9.37
N LEU A 25 3.09 -10.87 -8.86
CA LEU A 25 4.15 -10.09 -9.48
C LEU A 25 5.51 -10.78 -9.44
N VAL A 26 5.88 -11.41 -8.33
CA VAL A 26 7.19 -12.06 -8.20
C VAL A 26 7.27 -13.34 -9.03
N GLU A 27 6.15 -14.03 -9.24
CA GLU A 27 6.06 -15.23 -10.07
C GLU A 27 6.04 -14.91 -11.57
N GLU A 28 5.27 -13.89 -11.98
CA GLU A 28 4.97 -13.67 -13.40
C GLU A 28 5.77 -12.51 -14.03
N TYR A 29 5.89 -11.38 -13.34
CA TYR A 29 6.52 -10.18 -13.91
C TYR A 29 7.01 -9.20 -12.84
N PRO A 30 8.21 -9.41 -12.27
CA PRO A 30 8.71 -8.57 -11.18
C PRO A 30 8.87 -7.11 -11.60
N VAL A 31 8.17 -6.22 -10.90
CA VAL A 31 8.26 -4.76 -11.05
C VAL A 31 8.22 -4.10 -9.68
N VAL A 32 8.67 -2.84 -9.60
CA VAL A 32 8.64 -2.08 -8.36
C VAL A 32 7.22 -1.87 -7.86
N MET A 33 7.03 -2.04 -6.55
CA MET A 33 5.75 -1.87 -5.90
C MET A 33 5.85 -1.16 -4.54
N GLU A 34 4.81 -0.41 -4.20
CA GLU A 34 4.54 0.11 -2.86
C GLU A 34 3.19 -0.43 -2.34
N ARG A 35 3.05 -0.53 -1.02
CA ARG A 35 1.82 -0.99 -0.37
C ARG A 35 1.35 0.04 0.65
N VAL A 36 0.12 0.51 0.49
CA VAL A 36 -0.57 1.40 1.42
C VAL A 36 -1.64 0.60 2.17
N GLY A 37 -1.51 0.56 3.48
CA GLY A 37 -2.37 -0.20 4.38
C GLY A 37 -1.83 -0.13 5.80
N THR A 38 -2.54 -0.72 6.75
CA THR A 38 -2.10 -0.78 8.15
C THR A 38 -0.84 -1.64 8.27
N LYS A 39 0.14 -1.19 9.07
CA LYS A 39 1.44 -1.84 9.21
C LYS A 39 1.56 -2.62 10.52
N ASP A 40 0.91 -3.78 10.61
CA ASP A 40 0.95 -4.61 11.82
C ASP A 40 0.49 -3.91 13.10
N HIS A 41 -0.66 -3.25 13.03
CA HIS A 41 -1.29 -2.60 14.17
C HIS A 41 -2.68 -3.17 14.42
N PHE A 42 -3.06 -3.26 15.69
CA PHE A 42 -4.44 -3.56 16.07
C PHE A 42 -5.39 -2.43 15.67
N GLY A 43 -6.65 -2.80 15.43
CA GLY A 43 -7.72 -1.83 15.26
C GLY A 43 -7.97 -1.03 16.54
N GLU A 44 -8.40 0.21 16.36
CA GLU A 44 -8.72 1.11 17.46
C GLU A 44 -10.14 1.66 17.30
N VAL A 45 -10.75 2.03 18.43
CA VAL A 45 -12.06 2.69 18.43
C VAL A 45 -11.87 4.19 18.43
N GLY A 46 -12.42 4.88 17.44
CA GLY A 46 -12.25 6.31 17.30
C GLY A 46 -12.96 6.86 16.06
N LYS A 47 -12.85 8.18 15.86
CA LYS A 47 -13.42 8.82 14.67
C LYS A 47 -12.69 8.33 13.42
N LYS A 48 -13.44 7.95 12.39
CA LYS A 48 -12.91 7.44 11.12
C LYS A 48 -11.79 8.31 10.56
N ASP A 49 -11.98 9.63 10.50
CA ASP A 49 -10.98 10.51 9.92
C ASP A 49 -9.66 10.53 10.69
N PHE A 50 -9.74 10.53 12.02
CA PHE A 50 -8.57 10.46 12.89
C PHE A 50 -7.83 9.13 12.72
N LEU A 51 -8.57 8.01 12.68
CA LEU A 51 -7.97 6.69 12.49
C LEU A 51 -7.34 6.54 11.10
N MET A 52 -8.00 7.04 10.05
CA MET A 52 -7.44 7.02 8.69
C MET A 52 -6.15 7.82 8.60
N GLU A 53 -6.05 8.97 9.27
CA GLU A 53 -4.82 9.75 9.35
C GLU A 53 -3.72 8.96 10.09
N LYS A 54 -4.05 8.45 11.29
CA LYS A 54 -3.13 7.69 12.13
C LYS A 54 -2.56 6.44 11.44
N PHE A 55 -3.40 5.73 10.68
CA PHE A 55 -2.98 4.53 9.96
C PHE A 55 -2.42 4.80 8.56
N GLY A 56 -2.32 6.07 8.13
CA GLY A 56 -1.77 6.43 6.83
C GLY A 56 -2.65 5.94 5.65
N LEU A 57 -3.97 6.01 5.81
CA LEU A 57 -4.97 5.52 4.85
C LEU A 57 -5.69 6.66 4.11
N LYS A 58 -5.08 7.85 4.03
CA LYS A 58 -5.62 9.01 3.31
C LYS A 58 -5.05 9.08 1.89
N ALA A 59 -5.70 9.89 1.06
CA ALA A 59 -5.31 10.09 -0.33
C ALA A 59 -3.85 10.57 -0.47
N HIS A 60 -3.38 11.44 0.42
CA HIS A 60 -1.99 11.91 0.38
C HIS A 60 -1.00 10.76 0.60
N ASN A 61 -1.30 9.77 1.43
CA ASN A 61 -0.42 8.62 1.63
C ASN A 61 -0.29 7.76 0.37
N ILE A 62 -1.36 7.68 -0.44
CA ILE A 62 -1.33 7.01 -1.74
C ILE A 62 -0.45 7.81 -2.71
N VAL A 63 -0.59 9.14 -2.75
CA VAL A 63 0.24 10.02 -3.59
C VAL A 63 1.71 9.90 -3.21
N ASP A 64 2.04 9.93 -1.91
CA ASP A 64 3.42 9.75 -1.43
C ASP A 64 3.98 8.38 -1.82
N ALA A 65 3.16 7.32 -1.75
CA ALA A 65 3.55 5.99 -2.22
C ALA A 65 3.78 5.97 -3.74
N VAL A 66 2.98 6.70 -4.52
CA VAL A 66 3.21 6.85 -5.96
C VAL A 66 4.57 7.51 -6.22
N HIS A 67 4.90 8.59 -5.51
CA HIS A 67 6.21 9.24 -5.67
C HIS A 67 7.37 8.28 -5.32
N ARG A 68 7.30 7.58 -4.19
CA ARG A 68 8.34 6.60 -3.79
C ARG A 68 8.50 5.45 -4.78
N VAL A 69 7.42 4.94 -5.36
CA VAL A 69 7.54 3.85 -6.35
C VAL A 69 8.12 4.35 -7.67
N LEU A 70 7.80 5.59 -8.06
CA LEU A 70 8.36 6.21 -9.27
C LEU A 70 9.85 6.50 -9.15
N GLU A 71 10.35 6.86 -7.97
CA GLU A 71 11.79 7.03 -7.73
C GLU A 71 12.58 5.72 -7.93
N ARG A 72 11.95 4.58 -7.62
CA ARG A 72 12.55 3.24 -7.81
C ARG A 72 12.29 2.67 -9.20
N LYS A 73 11.44 3.30 -10.00
CA LYS A 73 11.05 2.83 -11.33
C LYS A 73 12.16 3.17 -12.33
N GLY A 74 12.87 2.14 -12.79
CA GLY A 74 13.84 2.22 -13.89
C GLY A 74 13.21 2.49 -15.25
#